data_AF-A0A7C7JCT7-F1
#
_entry.id   AF-A0A7C7JCT7-F1
#
_cell.length_a   1.000
_cell.length_b   1.000
_cell.length_c   1.000
_cell.angle_alpha   90.00
_cell.angle_beta   90.00
_cell.angle_gamma   90.00
#
_symmetry.space_group_name_H-M   'P 1'
#
loop_
_entity.id
_entity.type
_entity.pdbx_description
1 polymer ?
#
loop_
_entity_poly.entity_id
_entity_poly.type
_entity_poly.pdbx_seq_one_letter_code
_entity_poly.pdbx_strand_id
1 'polypeptide(L)'
;MNHFPEYHLFHAGTPRPQMSSCFLLDGSTDSVEGIYKTITNCALISKWAGGIGVHISGIRGNGSYIRKTAGKSDGIMPMLKVYNDTARYINQSGSRPGSFAMYIEPWHLDIFTFLDAKKNHGQDEERARDLFYALWIPDLFMERVKSDSYWTLVCPDTCPGLTESYGDDFASLYTKYEENMTCGDISKNRIQARDLWKAIISSQVETGTPYMLYKNACNKKSNQKNLGTIKSSNLCAEIIEYSTSSNPDGDPEAAV
;
A
#
# COMPACT_ATOMS: atom_id res chain seq x y z
N MET A 1 -2.60 -20.82 28.99
CA MET A 1 -3.48 -21.27 27.90
C MET A 1 -2.80 -20.85 26.60
N ASN A 2 -2.32 -21.79 25.81
CA ASN A 2 -1.72 -21.48 24.51
C ASN A 2 -2.87 -21.26 23.52
N HIS A 3 -3.23 -19.99 23.28
CA HIS A 3 -4.17 -19.64 22.23
C HIS A 3 -3.46 -19.72 20.89
N PHE A 4 -3.68 -20.82 20.16
CA PHE A 4 -3.20 -20.95 18.79
C PHE A 4 -4.12 -20.17 17.83
N PRO A 5 -3.56 -19.56 16.77
CA PRO A 5 -4.35 -18.92 15.72
C PRO A 5 -5.34 -19.90 15.07
N GLU A 6 -6.48 -19.40 14.61
CA GLU A 6 -7.55 -20.20 13.99
C GLU A 6 -7.03 -21.11 12.86
N TYR A 7 -6.14 -20.60 12.00
CA TYR A 7 -5.52 -21.36 10.91
C TYR A 7 -4.65 -22.53 11.39
N HIS A 8 -3.95 -22.36 12.50
CA HIS A 8 -3.19 -23.44 13.11
C HIS A 8 -4.12 -24.57 13.55
N LEU A 9 -5.27 -24.24 14.13
CA LEU A 9 -6.27 -25.22 14.57
C LEU A 9 -6.93 -25.95 13.39
N PHE A 10 -7.15 -25.29 12.26
CA PHE A 10 -7.77 -25.91 11.08
C PHE A 10 -6.81 -26.80 10.29
N HIS A 11 -5.53 -26.43 10.19
CA HIS A 11 -4.62 -27.03 9.22
C HIS A 11 -3.53 -27.91 9.83
N ALA A 12 -3.28 -27.85 11.15
CA ALA A 12 -2.31 -28.71 11.80
C ALA A 12 -2.63 -30.20 11.59
N GLY A 13 -1.66 -30.97 11.08
CA GLY A 13 -1.81 -32.40 10.81
C GLY A 13 -2.62 -32.75 9.55
N THR A 14 -3.03 -31.76 8.75
CA THR A 14 -3.70 -32.00 7.45
C THR A 14 -2.68 -32.22 6.33
N PRO A 15 -3.06 -32.81 5.17
CA PRO A 15 -2.13 -33.07 4.06
C PRO A 15 -1.45 -31.82 3.47
N ARG A 16 -2.03 -30.63 3.67
CA ARG A 16 -1.45 -29.34 3.29
C ARG A 16 -1.60 -28.37 4.46
N PRO A 17 -0.64 -28.34 5.40
CA PRO A 17 -0.77 -27.61 6.65
C PRO A 17 -0.43 -26.12 6.46
N GLN A 18 -1.33 -25.32 5.87
CA GLN A 18 -1.15 -23.87 5.84
C GLN A 18 -1.48 -23.28 7.22
N MET A 19 -0.46 -23.04 8.04
CA MET A 19 -0.61 -22.57 9.42
C MET A 19 -0.47 -21.04 9.54
N SER A 20 0.07 -20.39 8.51
CA SER A 20 0.30 -18.95 8.48
C SER A 20 -0.95 -18.20 8.03
N SER A 21 -1.32 -17.15 8.75
CA SER A 21 -2.58 -16.41 8.54
C SER A 21 -2.40 -15.09 7.79
N CYS A 22 -1.24 -14.45 7.93
CA CYS A 22 -0.98 -13.11 7.45
C CYS A 22 0.24 -13.09 6.53
N PHE A 23 0.12 -12.41 5.40
CA PHE A 23 1.18 -12.27 4.41
C PHE A 23 1.37 -10.79 4.06
N LEU A 24 2.62 -10.39 3.87
CA LEU A 24 2.99 -9.03 3.47
C LEU A 24 3.71 -9.10 2.13
N LEU A 25 3.23 -8.34 1.15
CA LEU A 25 3.76 -8.34 -0.20
C LEU A 25 4.19 -6.94 -0.63
N ASP A 26 5.32 -6.87 -1.32
CA ASP A 26 5.76 -5.65 -1.99
C ASP A 26 5.16 -5.58 -3.40
N GLY A 27 4.12 -4.74 -3.55
CA GLY A 27 3.46 -4.45 -4.83
C GLY A 27 4.06 -3.26 -5.57
N SER A 28 5.25 -2.79 -5.20
CA SER A 28 5.83 -1.55 -5.71
C SER A 28 6.59 -1.67 -7.03
N THR A 29 6.56 -2.84 -7.70
CA THR A 29 7.25 -3.02 -8.98
C THR A 29 6.42 -2.41 -10.10
N ASP A 30 6.80 -1.20 -10.51
CA ASP A 30 6.09 -0.37 -11.50
C ASP A 30 6.26 -0.85 -12.96
N SER A 31 5.75 -2.05 -13.24
CA SER A 31 5.58 -2.60 -14.58
C SER A 31 4.34 -3.49 -14.63
N VAL A 32 3.82 -3.75 -15.83
CA VAL A 32 2.68 -4.66 -16.00
C VAL A 32 3.03 -6.05 -15.45
N GLU A 33 4.22 -6.56 -15.76
CA GLU A 33 4.70 -7.84 -15.26
C GLU A 33 4.81 -7.88 -13.73
N GLY A 34 5.32 -6.82 -13.12
CA GLY A 34 5.41 -6.68 -11.66
C GLY A 34 4.04 -6.68 -11.00
N ILE A 35 3.12 -5.85 -11.50
CA ILE A 35 1.75 -5.73 -10.99
C ILE A 35 1.02 -7.08 -11.08
N TYR A 36 1.04 -7.73 -12.25
CA TYR A 36 0.34 -9.00 -12.44
C TYR A 36 1.01 -10.15 -11.67
N LYS A 37 2.32 -10.11 -11.45
CA LYS A 37 3.01 -11.05 -10.55
C LYS A 37 2.50 -10.91 -9.12
N THR A 38 2.39 -9.70 -8.59
CA THR A 38 1.87 -9.47 -7.24
C THR A 38 0.40 -9.87 -7.12
N ILE A 39 -0.44 -9.58 -8.12
CA ILE A 39 -1.83 -10.05 -8.17
C ILE A 39 -1.89 -11.58 -8.16
N THR A 40 -1.03 -12.24 -8.93
CA THR A 40 -0.94 -13.71 -8.96
C THR A 40 -0.56 -14.28 -7.60
N ASN A 41 0.41 -13.68 -6.92
CA ASN A 41 0.78 -14.08 -5.55
C ASN A 41 -0.39 -13.88 -4.58
N CYS A 42 -1.10 -12.74 -4.67
CA CYS A 42 -2.30 -12.50 -3.85
C CYS A 42 -3.37 -13.57 -4.09
N ALA A 43 -3.59 -13.95 -5.36
CA ALA A 43 -4.54 -14.98 -5.74
C ALA A 43 -4.17 -16.35 -5.14
N LEU A 44 -2.89 -16.73 -5.23
CA LEU A 44 -2.38 -18.00 -4.69
C LEU A 44 -2.48 -18.07 -3.16
N ILE A 45 -2.19 -16.96 -2.46
CA ILE A 45 -2.32 -16.88 -1.00
C ILE A 45 -3.80 -16.89 -0.58
N SER A 46 -4.64 -16.10 -1.26
CA SER A 46 -6.08 -16.01 -0.96
C SER A 46 -6.81 -17.34 -1.15
N LYS A 47 -6.36 -18.17 -2.10
CA LYS A 47 -6.87 -19.54 -2.29
C LYS A 47 -6.81 -20.38 -1.02
N TRP A 48 -5.78 -20.16 -0.19
CA TRP A 48 -5.55 -20.86 1.07
C TRP A 48 -5.87 -19.99 2.29
N ALA A 49 -6.73 -19.00 2.10
CA ALA A 49 -7.30 -18.18 3.16
C ALA A 49 -6.31 -17.27 3.92
N GLY A 50 -5.20 -16.88 3.30
CA GLY A 50 -4.31 -15.86 3.88
C GLY A 50 -4.88 -14.43 3.76
N GLY A 51 -4.84 -13.66 4.86
CA GLY A 51 -5.04 -12.21 4.83
C GLY A 51 -3.77 -11.50 4.35
N ILE A 52 -3.91 -10.50 3.47
CA ILE A 52 -2.75 -9.93 2.75
C ILE A 52 -2.64 -8.43 2.99
N GLY A 53 -1.46 -7.96 3.36
CA GLY A 53 -1.06 -6.55 3.26
C GLY A 53 -0.22 -6.33 2.01
N VAL A 54 -0.58 -5.34 1.18
CA VAL A 54 0.14 -5.02 -0.06
C VAL A 54 0.53 -3.56 -0.09
N HIS A 55 1.82 -3.28 -0.15
CA HIS A 55 2.35 -1.94 -0.37
C HIS A 55 2.29 -1.55 -1.85
N ILE A 56 1.74 -0.38 -2.18
CA ILE A 56 1.58 0.08 -3.58
C ILE A 56 2.15 1.47 -3.89
N SER A 57 2.82 2.15 -2.94
CA SER A 57 3.28 3.54 -3.14
C SER A 57 4.35 3.69 -4.23
N GLY A 58 4.95 2.60 -4.71
CA GLY A 58 5.91 2.64 -5.82
C GLY A 58 5.27 2.58 -7.21
N ILE A 59 3.96 2.37 -7.31
CA ILE A 59 3.25 2.40 -8.60
C ILE A 59 3.05 3.85 -9.04
N ARG A 60 3.31 4.15 -10.32
CA ARG A 60 3.15 5.52 -10.83
C ARG A 60 1.72 6.06 -10.69
N GLY A 61 1.60 7.36 -10.41
CA GLY A 61 0.30 8.04 -10.28
C GLY A 61 -0.34 8.43 -11.61
N ASN A 62 -1.60 8.85 -11.58
CA ASN A 62 -2.38 9.26 -12.75
C ASN A 62 -1.69 10.41 -13.53
N GLY A 63 -1.72 10.33 -14.86
CA GLY A 63 -1.13 11.31 -15.76
C GLY A 63 0.39 11.17 -15.97
N SER A 64 1.04 10.25 -15.25
CA SER A 64 2.49 10.00 -15.35
C SER A 64 2.86 9.38 -16.70
N TYR A 65 4.01 9.76 -17.25
CA TYR A 65 4.43 9.34 -18.58
C TYR A 65 4.91 7.88 -18.63
N ILE A 66 4.52 7.14 -19.67
CA ILE A 66 4.96 5.76 -19.92
C ILE A 66 5.96 5.75 -21.07
N ARG A 67 7.26 5.62 -20.75
CA ARG A 67 8.36 5.75 -21.72
C ARG A 67 8.26 4.81 -22.92
N LYS A 68 7.83 3.55 -22.71
CA LYS A 68 7.80 2.52 -23.77
C LYS A 68 6.65 2.68 -24.76
N THR A 69 5.49 3.17 -24.30
CA THR A 69 4.27 3.28 -25.13
C THR A 69 3.94 4.72 -25.52
N ALA A 70 4.72 5.69 -25.04
CA ALA A 70 4.47 7.12 -25.17
C ALA A 70 3.07 7.57 -24.65
N GLY A 71 2.43 6.75 -23.82
CA GLY A 71 1.13 7.02 -23.21
C GLY A 71 1.25 7.68 -21.84
N LYS A 72 0.08 7.92 -21.22
CA LYS A 72 -0.03 8.33 -19.81
C LYS A 72 -0.63 7.17 -19.00
N SER A 73 -0.24 7.09 -17.73
CA SER A 73 -0.83 6.16 -16.78
C SER A 73 -2.20 6.67 -16.31
N ASP A 74 -3.14 5.74 -16.12
CA ASP A 74 -4.44 6.01 -15.50
C ASP A 74 -4.37 5.96 -13.95
N GLY A 75 -3.16 5.79 -13.39
CA GLY A 75 -2.90 5.77 -11.96
C GLY A 75 -3.29 4.46 -11.27
N ILE A 76 -3.49 4.52 -9.96
CA ILE A 76 -3.68 3.33 -9.12
C ILE A 76 -5.11 2.77 -9.16
N MET A 77 -6.13 3.56 -9.52
CA MET A 77 -7.53 3.12 -9.38
C MET A 77 -7.88 1.91 -10.28
N PRO A 78 -7.54 1.90 -11.58
CA PRO A 78 -7.77 0.72 -12.41
C PRO A 78 -7.04 -0.52 -11.89
N MET A 79 -5.83 -0.36 -11.35
CA MET A 79 -5.09 -1.45 -10.71
C MET A 79 -5.83 -1.97 -9.46
N LEU A 80 -6.32 -1.08 -8.59
CA LEU A 80 -7.10 -1.44 -7.41
C LEU A 80 -8.38 -2.21 -7.79
N LYS A 81 -9.03 -1.87 -8.91
CA LYS A 81 -10.18 -2.64 -9.41
C LYS A 81 -9.81 -4.09 -9.73
N VAL A 82 -8.65 -4.33 -10.36
CA VAL A 82 -8.19 -5.70 -10.65
C VAL A 82 -7.92 -6.47 -9.35
N TYR A 83 -7.31 -5.84 -8.33
CA TYR A 83 -7.17 -6.45 -7.01
C TYR A 83 -8.53 -6.75 -6.37
N ASN A 84 -9.48 -5.81 -6.45
CA ASN A 84 -10.83 -5.95 -5.92
C ASN A 84 -11.55 -7.15 -6.54
N ASP A 85 -11.55 -7.26 -7.87
CA ASP A 85 -12.23 -8.36 -8.57
C ASP A 85 -11.51 -9.70 -8.33
N THR A 86 -10.19 -9.69 -8.15
CA THR A 86 -9.43 -10.88 -7.73
C THR A 86 -9.85 -11.35 -6.34
N ALA A 87 -9.98 -10.43 -5.38
CA ALA A 87 -10.43 -10.73 -4.02
C ALA A 87 -11.84 -11.34 -4.00
N ARG A 88 -12.74 -10.82 -4.85
CA ARG A 88 -14.09 -11.36 -5.02
C ARG A 88 -14.12 -12.72 -5.70
N TYR A 89 -13.29 -12.92 -6.72
CA TYR A 89 -13.25 -14.16 -7.48
C TYR A 89 -12.72 -15.33 -6.63
N ILE A 90 -11.70 -15.08 -5.80
CA ILE A 90 -11.04 -16.12 -5.00
C ILE A 90 -11.63 -16.10 -3.58
N ASN A 91 -12.87 -16.55 -3.48
CA ASN A 91 -13.67 -16.51 -2.26
C ASN A 91 -13.63 -17.80 -1.41
N GLN A 92 -12.50 -18.51 -1.42
CA GLN A 92 -12.28 -19.72 -0.60
C GLN A 92 -13.41 -20.76 -0.73
N SER A 93 -13.83 -21.05 -1.97
CA SER A 93 -14.96 -21.95 -2.28
C SER A 93 -16.31 -21.48 -1.68
N GLY A 94 -16.55 -20.17 -1.67
CA GLY A 94 -17.79 -19.56 -1.20
C GLY A 94 -17.88 -19.31 0.31
N SER A 95 -16.82 -19.63 1.08
CA SER A 95 -16.81 -19.42 2.54
C SER A 95 -16.61 -17.94 2.90
N ARG A 96 -15.57 -17.30 2.34
CA ARG A 96 -15.21 -15.89 2.63
C ARG A 96 -14.48 -15.26 1.45
N PRO A 97 -14.83 -14.01 1.06
CA PRO A 97 -14.06 -13.28 0.06
C PRO A 97 -12.62 -13.06 0.50
N GLY A 98 -11.69 -12.97 -0.46
CA GLY A 98 -10.31 -12.57 -0.21
C GLY A 98 -10.26 -11.21 0.48
N SER A 99 -9.26 -11.01 1.36
CA SER A 99 -9.14 -9.79 2.16
C SER A 99 -7.74 -9.20 2.00
N PHE A 100 -7.65 -8.11 1.23
CA PHE A 100 -6.39 -7.41 0.95
C PHE A 100 -6.43 -6.01 1.53
N ALA A 101 -5.44 -5.66 2.34
CA ALA A 101 -5.19 -4.30 2.80
C ALA A 101 -4.14 -3.65 1.91
N MET A 102 -4.54 -2.60 1.21
CA MET A 102 -3.66 -1.80 0.36
C MET A 102 -3.03 -0.70 1.22
N TYR A 103 -1.71 -0.59 1.18
CA TYR A 103 -0.92 0.40 1.90
C TYR A 103 -0.34 1.43 0.94
N ILE A 104 -0.57 2.71 1.25
CA ILE A 104 -0.02 3.83 0.48
C ILE A 104 0.55 4.90 1.41
N GLU A 105 1.61 5.57 0.97
CA GLU A 105 2.15 6.74 1.67
C GLU A 105 1.41 8.04 1.24
N PRO A 106 1.17 8.99 2.16
CA PRO A 106 0.30 10.15 1.91
C PRO A 106 0.89 11.20 0.96
N TRP A 107 2.15 11.05 0.53
CA TRP A 107 2.74 11.90 -0.53
C TRP A 107 2.34 11.44 -1.93
N HIS A 108 1.74 10.26 -2.09
CA HIS A 108 1.43 9.71 -3.40
C HIS A 108 0.42 10.58 -4.17
N LEU A 109 0.65 10.77 -5.47
CA LEU A 109 -0.18 11.63 -6.33
C LEU A 109 -1.69 11.28 -6.28
N ASP A 110 -2.00 9.99 -6.28
CA ASP A 110 -3.38 9.48 -6.27
C ASP A 110 -3.97 9.31 -4.85
N ILE A 111 -3.44 9.99 -3.83
CA ILE A 111 -3.88 9.78 -2.43
C ILE A 111 -5.36 10.11 -2.21
N PHE A 112 -5.90 11.15 -2.85
CA PHE A 112 -7.33 11.47 -2.72
C PHE A 112 -8.22 10.41 -3.36
N THR A 113 -7.85 9.95 -4.55
CA THR A 113 -8.50 8.83 -5.25
C THR A 113 -8.48 7.56 -4.40
N PHE A 114 -7.37 7.30 -3.70
CA PHE A 114 -7.26 6.18 -2.76
C PHE A 114 -8.21 6.32 -1.57
N LEU A 115 -8.34 7.52 -0.99
CA LEU A 115 -9.25 7.79 0.14
C LEU A 115 -10.73 7.68 -0.23
N ASP A 116 -11.07 7.92 -1.50
CA ASP A 116 -12.43 7.82 -2.02
C ASP A 116 -12.81 6.40 -2.48
N ALA A 117 -11.83 5.52 -2.67
CA ALA A 117 -12.02 4.22 -3.30
C ALA A 117 -13.01 3.28 -2.56
N LYS A 118 -13.15 3.43 -1.24
CA LYS A 118 -14.09 2.63 -0.42
C LYS A 118 -15.45 3.31 -0.18
N LYS A 119 -15.62 4.57 -0.57
CA LYS A 119 -16.86 5.31 -0.31
C LYS A 119 -18.04 4.67 -0.99
N ASN A 120 -19.21 4.79 -0.37
CA ASN A 120 -20.42 4.16 -0.91
C ASN A 120 -20.98 4.94 -2.10
N HIS A 121 -20.87 6.27 -2.07
CA HIS A 121 -21.31 7.16 -3.15
C HIS A 121 -20.21 7.38 -4.21
N GLY A 122 -20.64 7.78 -5.41
CA GLY A 122 -19.80 8.03 -6.58
C GLY A 122 -19.93 6.97 -7.67
N GLN A 123 -19.12 7.10 -8.73
CA GLN A 123 -19.13 6.19 -9.88
C GLN A 123 -18.45 4.86 -9.52
N ASP A 124 -19.03 3.73 -9.93
CA ASP A 124 -18.53 2.41 -9.56
C ASP A 124 -17.18 2.07 -10.20
N GLU A 125 -16.87 2.68 -11.34
CA GLU A 125 -15.58 2.60 -12.02
C GLU A 125 -14.44 3.15 -11.15
N GLU A 126 -14.75 4.07 -10.24
CA GLU A 126 -13.80 4.73 -9.34
C GLU A 126 -13.83 4.13 -7.92
N ARG A 127 -14.38 2.93 -7.74
CA ARG A 127 -14.56 2.30 -6.41
C ARG A 127 -14.08 0.85 -6.38
N ALA A 128 -13.41 0.50 -5.29
CA ALA A 128 -12.90 -0.84 -4.98
C ALA A 128 -13.22 -1.21 -3.52
N ARG A 129 -14.53 -1.40 -3.25
CA ARG A 129 -15.10 -1.47 -1.90
C ARG A 129 -14.74 -2.73 -1.11
N ASP A 130 -14.38 -3.83 -1.80
CA ASP A 130 -14.03 -5.11 -1.17
C ASP A 130 -12.60 -5.12 -0.62
N LEU A 131 -11.80 -4.11 -0.95
CA LEU A 131 -10.46 -3.92 -0.41
C LEU A 131 -10.49 -3.20 0.95
N PHE A 132 -9.41 -3.37 1.71
CA PHE A 132 -9.09 -2.57 2.90
C PHE A 132 -8.02 -1.55 2.53
N TYR A 133 -8.05 -0.40 3.21
CA TYR A 133 -7.20 0.74 2.89
C TYR A 133 -6.42 1.14 4.14
N ALA A 134 -5.13 1.41 3.96
CA ALA A 134 -4.23 1.77 5.05
C ALA A 134 -3.23 2.85 4.60
N LEU A 135 -2.94 3.77 5.50
CA LEU A 135 -1.92 4.79 5.31
C LEU A 135 -0.63 4.40 6.02
N TRP A 136 0.48 4.54 5.30
CA TRP A 136 1.83 4.40 5.82
C TRP A 136 2.46 5.79 5.97
N ILE A 137 2.31 6.37 7.16
CA ILE A 137 2.46 7.81 7.39
C ILE A 137 3.87 8.15 7.87
N PRO A 138 4.65 8.97 7.14
CA PRO A 138 5.89 9.53 7.65
C PRO A 138 5.62 10.65 8.67
N ASP A 139 6.50 10.81 9.67
CA ASP A 139 6.33 11.84 10.71
C ASP A 139 6.26 13.25 10.10
N LEU A 140 7.01 13.50 9.01
CA LEU A 140 7.02 14.79 8.32
C LEU A 140 5.62 15.24 7.88
N PHE A 141 4.75 14.30 7.46
CA PHE A 141 3.37 14.66 7.11
C PHE A 141 2.63 15.21 8.34
N MET A 142 2.74 14.53 9.48
CA MET A 142 2.11 14.96 10.74
C MET A 142 2.66 16.29 11.24
N GLU A 143 3.97 16.52 11.07
CA GLU A 143 4.60 17.81 11.36
C GLU A 143 4.01 18.92 10.50
N ARG A 144 3.88 18.71 9.18
CA ARG A 144 3.29 19.69 8.24
C ARG A 144 1.82 19.97 8.54
N VAL A 145 1.05 18.96 8.96
CA VAL A 145 -0.35 19.14 9.42
C VAL A 145 -0.40 20.02 10.67
N LYS A 146 0.48 19.76 11.65
CA LYS A 146 0.55 20.50 12.91
C LYS A 146 0.96 21.96 12.68
N SER A 147 1.95 22.20 11.81
CA SER A 147 2.47 23.54 11.50
C SER A 147 1.66 24.30 10.44
N ASP A 148 0.51 23.78 10.01
CA ASP A 148 -0.33 24.38 8.97
C ASP A 148 0.45 24.71 7.69
N SER A 149 1.32 23.78 7.31
CA SER A 149 2.23 23.94 6.19
C SER A 149 1.74 23.17 4.97
N TYR A 150 2.40 23.41 3.84
CA TYR A 150 2.09 22.72 2.61
C TYR A 150 2.60 21.28 2.60
N TRP A 151 1.90 20.46 1.81
CA TRP A 151 2.26 19.10 1.47
C TRP A 151 2.28 18.97 -0.05
N THR A 152 3.29 18.28 -0.59
CA THR A 152 3.47 18.12 -2.03
C THR A 152 3.18 16.68 -2.44
N LEU A 153 2.27 16.50 -3.37
CA LEU A 153 1.95 15.20 -3.95
C LEU A 153 2.93 14.87 -5.08
N VAL A 154 3.46 13.65 -5.09
CA VAL A 154 4.53 13.26 -6.02
C VAL A 154 4.27 11.89 -6.62
N CYS A 155 4.82 11.68 -7.82
CA CYS A 155 4.83 10.38 -8.47
C CYS A 155 6.16 9.65 -8.14
N PRO A 156 6.12 8.35 -7.81
CA PRO A 156 7.34 7.58 -7.54
C PRO A 156 8.27 7.46 -8.76
N ASP A 157 7.78 7.56 -10.01
CA ASP A 157 8.64 7.56 -11.21
C ASP A 157 9.53 8.81 -11.29
N THR A 158 9.02 9.97 -10.86
CA THR A 158 9.76 11.24 -10.83
C THR A 158 10.55 11.44 -9.54
N CYS A 159 10.07 10.88 -8.43
CA CYS A 159 10.64 10.99 -7.10
C CYS A 159 10.94 9.60 -6.49
N PRO A 160 11.90 8.85 -7.07
CA PRO A 160 12.22 7.49 -6.62
C PRO A 160 12.87 7.47 -5.23
N GLY A 161 12.79 6.33 -4.53
CA GLY A 161 13.50 6.11 -3.27
C GLY A 161 12.79 6.63 -2.01
N LEU A 162 11.65 7.30 -2.14
CA LEU A 162 10.83 7.70 -0.99
C LEU A 162 10.31 6.50 -0.18
N THR A 163 9.96 5.39 -0.85
CA THR A 163 9.51 4.15 -0.20
C THR A 163 10.64 3.42 0.54
N GLU A 164 11.89 3.61 0.08
CA GLU A 164 13.07 2.94 0.63
C GLU A 164 13.75 3.73 1.76
N SER A 165 13.26 4.93 2.08
CA SER A 165 13.81 5.81 3.13
C SER A 165 12.77 6.09 4.20
N TYR A 166 13.20 6.35 5.44
CA TYR A 166 12.33 6.76 6.55
C TYR A 166 13.06 7.76 7.46
N GLY A 167 12.32 8.41 8.37
CA GLY A 167 12.90 9.37 9.31
C GLY A 167 13.56 10.56 8.62
N ASP A 168 14.77 10.91 9.05
CA ASP A 168 15.48 12.12 8.60
C ASP A 168 15.95 11.99 7.14
N ASP A 169 16.30 10.77 6.70
CA ASP A 169 16.68 10.48 5.32
C ASP A 169 15.51 10.73 4.36
N PHE A 170 14.32 10.26 4.75
CA PHE A 170 13.08 10.53 4.01
C PHE A 170 12.79 12.04 3.97
N ALA A 171 12.88 12.73 5.11
CA ALA A 171 12.57 14.15 5.18
C ALA A 171 13.52 14.99 4.29
N SER A 172 14.81 14.65 4.31
CA SER A 172 15.83 15.30 3.49
C SER A 172 15.60 15.04 2.00
N LEU A 173 15.32 13.79 1.62
CA LEU A 173 15.07 13.40 0.23
C LEU A 173 13.78 14.05 -0.31
N TYR A 174 12.71 14.03 0.48
CA TYR A 174 11.42 14.63 0.13
C TYR A 174 11.55 16.15 -0.06
N THR A 175 12.21 16.84 0.87
CA THR A 175 12.41 18.30 0.78
C THR A 175 13.27 18.66 -0.43
N LYS A 176 14.31 17.87 -0.72
CA LYS A 176 15.12 18.03 -1.93
C LYS A 176 14.27 17.89 -3.21
N TYR A 177 13.29 16.99 -3.24
CA TYR A 177 12.36 16.93 -4.38
C TYR A 177 11.48 18.17 -4.45
N GLU A 178 10.94 18.66 -3.33
CA GLU A 178 10.16 19.90 -3.30
C GLU A 178 10.95 21.11 -3.84
N GLU A 179 12.25 21.21 -3.53
CA GLU A 179 13.13 22.29 -3.99
C GLU A 179 13.47 22.22 -5.49
N ASN A 180 13.60 21.00 -6.04
CA ASN A 180 13.97 20.78 -7.44
C ASN A 180 12.77 20.79 -8.40
N MET A 181 11.54 20.84 -7.89
CA MET A 181 10.34 20.88 -8.72
C MET A 181 10.20 22.22 -9.45
N THR A 182 9.70 22.17 -10.69
CA THR A 182 9.40 23.39 -11.44
C THR A 182 8.18 24.10 -10.83
N CYS A 183 8.06 25.41 -11.05
CA CYS A 183 6.88 26.17 -10.60
C CYS A 183 5.56 25.57 -11.14
N GLY A 184 5.59 24.97 -12.34
CA GLY A 184 4.46 24.27 -12.94
C GLY A 184 4.07 22.96 -12.23
N ASP A 185 5.04 22.24 -11.69
CA ASP A 185 4.78 20.99 -10.93
C ASP A 185 4.29 21.32 -9.51
N ILE A 186 4.90 22.32 -8.87
CA ILE A 186 4.51 22.80 -7.54
C ILE A 186 3.06 23.30 -7.54
N SER A 187 2.67 24.10 -8.54
CA SER A 187 1.31 24.65 -8.59
C SER A 187 0.20 23.61 -8.76
N LYS A 188 0.50 22.46 -9.38
CA LYS A 188 -0.49 21.39 -9.59
C LYS A 188 -0.60 20.45 -8.40
N ASN A 189 0.51 20.21 -7.71
CA ASN A 189 0.62 19.10 -6.76
C ASN A 189 0.77 19.54 -5.31
N ARG A 190 0.97 20.82 -5.03
CA ARG A 190 1.11 21.36 -3.67
C ARG A 190 -0.25 21.72 -3.09
N ILE A 191 -0.56 21.15 -1.94
CA ILE A 191 -1.81 21.32 -1.21
C ILE A 191 -1.52 21.77 0.23
N GLN A 192 -2.53 22.24 0.94
CA GLN A 192 -2.41 22.38 2.40
C GLN A 192 -2.42 21.00 3.03
N ALA A 193 -1.46 20.72 3.93
CA ALA A 193 -1.39 19.42 4.62
C ALA A 193 -2.69 19.12 5.38
N ARG A 194 -3.31 20.17 5.95
CA ARG A 194 -4.60 20.06 6.65
C ARG A 194 -5.76 19.67 5.74
N ASP A 195 -5.72 19.97 4.45
CA ASP A 195 -6.80 19.58 3.53
C ASP A 195 -6.76 18.08 3.24
N LEU A 196 -5.55 17.51 3.07
CA LEU A 196 -5.39 16.06 3.04
C LEU A 196 -5.81 15.43 4.38
N TRP A 197 -5.43 16.02 5.50
CA TRP A 197 -5.85 15.53 6.83
C TRP A 197 -7.38 15.51 7.01
N LYS A 198 -8.08 16.55 6.58
CA LYS A 198 -9.56 16.59 6.58
C LYS A 198 -10.14 15.48 5.69
N ALA A 199 -9.55 15.22 4.52
CA ALA A 199 -10.01 14.15 3.63
C ALA A 199 -9.82 12.76 4.27
N ILE A 200 -8.71 12.53 4.97
CA ILE A 200 -8.45 11.30 5.73
C ILE A 200 -9.52 11.11 6.80
N ILE A 201 -9.78 12.13 7.62
CA ILE A 201 -10.81 12.08 8.68
C ILE A 201 -12.20 11.83 8.06
N SER A 202 -12.52 12.51 6.97
CA SER A 202 -13.80 12.34 6.28
C SER A 202 -13.99 10.90 5.80
N SER A 203 -12.97 10.29 5.19
CA SER A 203 -12.99 8.88 4.78
C SER A 203 -13.16 7.93 5.98
N GLN A 204 -12.50 8.21 7.10
CA GLN A 204 -12.62 7.42 8.34
C GLN A 204 -14.02 7.52 8.96
N VAL A 205 -14.62 8.71 8.96
CA VAL A 205 -15.99 8.91 9.45
C VAL A 205 -16.99 8.15 8.59
N GLU A 206 -16.80 8.13 7.27
CA GLU A 206 -17.73 7.47 6.34
C GLU A 206 -17.57 5.95 6.30
N THR A 207 -16.33 5.45 6.35
CA THR A 207 -16.02 4.04 6.04
C THR A 207 -15.31 3.27 7.15
N GLY A 208 -14.88 3.96 8.22
CA GLY A 208 -14.01 3.39 9.27
C GLY A 208 -12.55 3.18 8.84
N THR A 209 -12.19 3.57 7.61
CA THR A 209 -10.84 3.40 7.01
C THR A 209 -10.41 4.73 6.37
N PRO A 210 -9.10 4.98 6.12
CA PRO A 210 -7.99 4.04 6.18
C PRO A 210 -7.46 3.76 7.59
N TYR A 211 -6.80 2.61 7.74
CA TYR A 211 -5.95 2.33 8.91
C TYR A 211 -4.81 3.35 9.00
N MET A 212 -4.34 3.62 10.21
CA MET A 212 -3.32 4.64 10.47
C MET A 212 -2.07 3.97 11.04
N LEU A 213 -1.01 3.90 10.23
CA LEU A 213 0.27 3.36 10.68
C LEU A 213 1.37 4.39 10.46
N TYR A 214 2.27 4.50 11.43
CA TYR A 214 3.35 5.49 11.41
C TYR A 214 4.65 4.84 10.95
N LYS A 215 5.01 5.07 9.69
CA LYS A 215 6.18 4.50 8.98
C LYS A 215 7.46 4.61 9.80
N ASN A 216 7.72 5.80 10.34
CA ASN A 216 8.96 6.07 11.07
C ASN A 216 9.02 5.31 12.39
N ALA A 217 7.92 5.28 13.15
CA ALA A 217 7.85 4.53 14.40
C ALA A 217 8.03 3.03 14.18
N CYS A 218 7.41 2.49 13.12
CA CYS A 218 7.53 1.09 12.73
C CYS A 218 8.97 0.72 12.37
N ASN A 219 9.62 1.53 11.53
CA ASN A 219 11.00 1.26 11.09
C ASN A 219 12.04 1.46 12.20
N LYS A 220 11.98 2.56 12.97
CA LYS A 220 12.96 2.87 14.03
C LYS A 220 13.01 1.79 15.13
N LYS A 221 11.85 1.21 15.45
CA LYS A 221 11.67 0.26 16.56
C LYS A 221 11.64 -1.20 16.12
N SER A 222 11.76 -1.50 14.84
CA SER A 222 11.81 -2.88 14.36
C SER A 222 13.18 -3.50 14.60
N ASN A 223 13.19 -4.77 15.01
CA ASN A 223 14.41 -5.59 15.05
C ASN A 223 14.89 -5.97 13.64
N GLN A 224 14.03 -5.88 12.62
CA GLN A 224 14.35 -6.19 11.21
C GLN A 224 14.89 -4.98 10.43
N LYS A 225 15.14 -3.84 11.08
CA LYS A 225 15.68 -2.63 10.42
C LYS A 225 17.01 -2.83 9.70
N ASN A 226 17.73 -3.91 10.00
CA ASN A 226 18.94 -4.32 9.32
C ASN A 226 18.70 -4.92 7.91
N LEU A 227 17.46 -5.32 7.58
CA LEU A 227 17.10 -5.90 6.29
C LEU A 227 16.77 -4.82 5.24
N GLY A 228 16.30 -3.66 5.70
CA GLY A 228 15.89 -2.54 4.86
C GLY A 228 14.67 -1.82 5.43
N THR A 229 14.10 -0.93 4.63
CA THR A 229 12.90 -0.17 5.02
C THR A 229 11.65 -1.03 4.89
N ILE A 230 10.89 -1.12 5.97
CA ILE A 230 9.57 -1.75 6.04
C ILE A 230 8.55 -0.81 5.41
N LYS A 231 7.74 -1.35 4.48
CA LYS A 231 6.87 -0.57 3.58
C LYS A 231 5.37 -0.70 3.87
N SER A 232 4.98 -1.67 4.71
CA SER A 232 3.58 -1.91 5.06
C SER A 232 3.44 -2.70 6.37
N SER A 233 2.20 -2.97 6.74
CA SER A 233 1.81 -3.99 7.72
C SER A 233 0.91 -5.01 7.03
N ASN A 234 0.48 -6.04 7.75
CA ASN A 234 -0.53 -7.00 7.28
C ASN A 234 -1.97 -6.44 7.24
N LEU A 235 -2.94 -7.32 6.94
CA LEU A 235 -4.38 -7.00 6.90
C LEU A 235 -4.93 -6.33 8.17
N CYS A 236 -4.45 -6.71 9.35
CA CYS A 236 -5.01 -6.27 10.64
C CYS A 236 -4.13 -5.22 11.37
N ALA A 237 -3.10 -4.70 10.70
CA ALA A 237 -2.23 -3.63 11.18
C ALA A 237 -1.34 -3.94 12.42
N GLU A 238 -1.14 -5.21 12.76
CA GLU A 238 -0.35 -5.65 13.91
C GLU A 238 1.04 -6.20 13.56
N ILE A 239 1.24 -6.71 12.33
CA ILE A 239 2.51 -7.32 11.89
C ILE A 239 3.34 -6.32 11.10
N ILE A 240 4.51 -5.98 11.63
CA ILE A 240 5.47 -5.04 11.03
C ILE A 240 6.74 -5.79 10.62
N GLU A 241 6.74 -6.30 9.38
CA GLU A 241 7.83 -7.12 8.85
C GLU A 241 8.32 -6.61 7.49
N TYR A 242 9.60 -6.84 7.22
CA TYR A 242 10.24 -6.49 5.97
C TYR A 242 9.72 -7.39 4.83
N SER A 243 9.35 -6.77 3.71
CA SER A 243 8.88 -7.43 2.49
C SER A 243 9.57 -6.82 1.28
N THR A 244 9.99 -7.64 0.32
CA THR A 244 10.65 -7.19 -0.93
C THR A 244 10.12 -7.95 -2.14
N SER A 245 10.17 -7.32 -3.31
CA SER A 245 9.83 -7.96 -4.60
C SER A 245 10.98 -8.81 -5.16
N SER A 246 12.21 -8.59 -4.67
CA SER A 246 13.40 -9.36 -5.05
C SER A 246 13.43 -10.69 -4.31
N ASN A 247 13.36 -11.80 -5.05
CA ASN A 247 13.52 -13.12 -4.46
C ASN A 247 14.96 -13.26 -3.95
N PRO A 248 15.22 -13.42 -2.64
CA PRO A 248 16.58 -13.59 -2.14
C PRO A 248 17.24 -14.87 -2.70
N ASP A 249 16.41 -15.89 -3.00
CA ASP A 249 16.90 -17.25 -3.27
C ASP A 249 16.56 -17.78 -4.67
N GLY A 250 15.96 -16.98 -5.55
CA GLY A 250 15.63 -17.44 -6.92
C GLY A 250 14.62 -18.60 -7.00
N ASP A 251 14.13 -19.11 -5.87
CA ASP A 251 13.16 -20.20 -5.81
C ASP A 251 11.72 -19.67 -5.92
N PRO A 252 10.98 -19.97 -7.00
CA PRO A 252 9.58 -19.56 -7.14
C PRO A 252 8.64 -20.21 -6.13
N GLU A 253 9.08 -21.20 -5.33
CA GLU A 253 8.23 -21.87 -4.33
C GLU A 253 8.29 -21.26 -2.91
N ALA A 254 9.21 -20.33 -2.62
CA ALA A 254 9.36 -19.76 -1.28
C ALA A 254 8.21 -18.80 -0.84
N ALA A 255 7.24 -18.53 -1.73
CA ALA A 255 6.07 -17.70 -1.45
C ALA A 255 4.77 -18.50 -1.20
N VAL A 256 4.87 -19.81 -0.91
CA VAL A 256 3.71 -20.69 -0.62
C VAL A 256 3.65 -21.07 0.86
#